data_AF-A0A3D8VLT3-F1
#
_entry.id   AF-A0A3D8VLT3-F1
#
_cell.length_a   1.000
_cell.length_b   1.000
_cell.length_c   1.000
_cell.angle_alpha   90.00
_cell.angle_beta   90.00
_cell.angle_gamma   90.00
#
_symmetry.space_group_name_H-M   'P 1'
#
loop_
_entity.id
_entity.type
_entity.pdbx_description
1 polymer ?
#
loop_
_entity_poly.entity_id
_entity_poly.type
_entity_poly.pdbx_seq_one_letter_code
_entity_poly.pdbx_strand_id
1 'polypeptide(L)' 'MENAVYMVKDGQVVKAPAPEQGYGALTINWQGGKPCHGKIEESFKI' A
#
# COMPACT_ATOMS: atom_id res chain seq x y z
N MET A 1 -16.68 -3.52 -4.47
CA MET A 1 -15.52 -3.32 -3.58
C MET A 1 -14.82 -4.64 -3.45
N GLU A 2 -13.52 -4.67 -3.72
CA GLU A 2 -12.68 -5.85 -3.51
C GLU A 2 -12.06 -5.80 -2.11
N ASN A 3 -11.73 -6.97 -1.56
CA ASN A 3 -10.94 -7.09 -0.34
C ASN A 3 -9.50 -6.66 -0.63
N ALA A 4 -9.22 -5.37 -0.42
CA ALA A 4 -7.94 -4.74 -0.69
C ALA A 4 -7.66 -3.64 0.34
N VAL A 5 -6.42 -3.16 0.36
CA VAL A 5 -6.05 -1.95 1.10
C VAL A 5 -6.38 -0.73 0.23
N TYR A 6 -6.98 0.29 0.83
CA TYR A 6 -7.29 1.56 0.19
C TYR A 6 -6.64 2.71 0.94
N MET A 7 -6.30 3.77 0.23
CA MET A 7 -5.75 5.01 0.78
C MET A 7 -6.54 6.21 0.29
N VAL A 8 -6.60 7.27 1.10
CA VAL A 8 -7.17 8.55 0.68
C VAL A 8 -6.06 9.43 0.14
N LYS A 9 -6.18 9.85 -1.11
CA LYS A 9 -5.25 10.77 -1.77
C LYS A 9 -6.05 11.88 -2.44
N ASP A 10 -5.74 13.14 -2.11
CA ASP A 10 -6.41 14.33 -2.66
C ASP A 10 -7.95 14.28 -2.55
N GLY A 11 -8.44 13.75 -1.41
CA GLY A 11 -9.88 13.62 -1.13
C GLY A 11 -10.57 12.44 -1.83
N GLN A 12 -9.83 11.62 -2.59
CA GLN A 12 -10.38 10.45 -3.28
C GLN A 12 -9.86 9.14 -2.66
N VAL A 13 -10.73 8.14 -2.58
CA VAL A 13 -10.36 6.78 -2.16
C VAL A 13 -9.74 6.07 -3.37
N VAL A 14 -8.47 5.69 -3.26
CA VAL A 14 -7.73 4.96 -4.29
C VAL A 14 -7.23 3.62 -3.74
N LYS A 15 -7.20 2.58 -4.57
CA LYS A 15 -6.68 1.26 -4.18
C LYS A 15 -5.17 1.37 -3.96
N ALA A 16 -4.69 0.88 -2.82
CA ALA A 16 -3.26 0.82 -2.56
C ALA A 16 -2.61 -0.22 -3.49
N PRO A 17 -1.38 0.03 -3.95
CA PRO A 17 -0.66 -0.93 -4.77
C PRO A 17 -0.41 -2.23 -3.98
N ALA A 18 -0.55 -3.35 -4.67
CA ALA A 18 -0.38 -4.69 -4.14
C ALA A 18 0.55 -5.48 -5.08
N PRO A 19 1.28 -6.49 -4.56
CA PRO A 19 2.13 -7.34 -5.40
C PRO A 19 1.33 -8.02 -6.51
N GLU A 20 1.87 -8.06 -7.73
CA GLU A 20 1.22 -8.77 -8.84
C GLU A 20 1.18 -10.29 -8.62
N GLN A 21 2.19 -10.84 -7.91
CA GLN A 21 2.30 -12.25 -7.59
C GLN A 21 2.85 -12.48 -6.18
N GLY A 22 2.46 -13.58 -5.55
CA GLY A 22 3.00 -14.02 -4.26
C GLY A 22 2.44 -13.23 -3.07
N TYR A 23 3.31 -12.92 -2.11
CA TYR A 23 2.98 -12.17 -0.90
C TYR A 23 3.92 -10.98 -0.77
N GLY A 24 3.50 -9.98 0.00
CA GLY A 24 4.30 -8.78 0.18
C GLY A 24 3.90 -7.97 1.40
N ALA A 25 4.71 -6.96 1.68
CA ALA A 25 4.48 -6.01 2.75
C ALA A 25 4.34 -4.61 2.17
N LEU A 26 3.23 -3.93 2.51
CA LEU A 26 3.06 -2.50 2.27
C LEU A 26 3.35 -1.75 3.58
N THR A 27 4.38 -0.92 3.58
CA THR A 27 4.74 -0.08 4.73
C THR A 27 4.48 1.39 4.40
N ILE A 28 3.63 2.05 5.19
CA ILE A 28 3.37 3.50 5.10
C ILE A 28 4.00 4.19 6.30
N ASN A 29 4.92 5.12 6.04
CA ASN A 29 5.56 5.91 7.07
C ASN A 29 4.82 7.24 7.25
N TRP A 30 4.53 7.57 8.51
CA TRP A 30 3.84 8.78 8.91
C TRP A 30 4.78 9.69 9.70
N GLN A 31 4.82 10.97 9.36
CA GLN A 31 5.55 12.00 10.10
C GLN A 31 4.67 13.23 10.25
N GLY A 32 4.60 13.79 11.46
CA GLY A 32 3.74 14.95 11.73
C GLY A 32 2.27 14.71 11.41
N GLY A 33 1.78 13.47 11.58
CA GLY A 33 0.39 13.09 11.28
C GLY A 33 0.05 12.99 9.79
N LYS A 34 1.05 13.04 8.90
CA LYS A 34 0.86 12.93 7.45
C LYS A 34 1.68 11.76 6.88
N PRO A 35 1.14 11.00 5.91
CA PRO A 35 1.91 9.99 5.19
C PRO A 35 3.00 10.69 4.35
N CYS A 36 4.25 10.26 4.48
CA CYS A 36 5.38 10.88 3.78
C CYS A 36 6.09 9.92 2.83
N HIS A 37 6.06 8.63 3.10
CA HIS A 37 6.73 7.62 2.28
C HIS A 37 5.97 6.29 2.31
N GLY A 38 5.94 5.60 1.16
CA GLY A 38 5.39 4.25 1.04
C GLY A 38 6.41 3.32 0.40
N LYS A 39 6.55 2.12 0.95
CA LYS A 39 7.42 1.06 0.42
C LYS A 39 6.60 -0.22 0.22
N ILE A 40 6.80 -0.88 -0.91
CA ILE A 40 6.26 -2.21 -1.20
C ILE A 40 7.41 -3.17 -1.30
N GLU A 41 7.28 -4.30 -0.63
CA GLU A 41 8.21 -5.42 -0.74
C GLU A 41 7.44 -6.64 -1.20
N GLU A 42 7.94 -7.31 -2.23
CA GLU A 42 7.32 -8.47 -2.83
C GLU A 42 8.22 -9.68 -2.61
N SER A 43 7.61 -10.83 -2.35
CA SER A 43 8.29 -12.10 -2.15
C SER A 43 7.56 -13.19 -2.90
N PHE A 44 8.32 -13.92 -3.71
CA PHE A 44 7.84 -15.05 -4.48
C PHE A 44 8.40 -16.35 -3.90
N LYS A 45 7.55 -17.37 -3.83
CA LYS A 45 7.98 -18.73 -3.50
C LYS A 45 8.34 -19.42 -4.81
N ILE A 46 9.61 -19.81 -4.95
CA ILE A 46 10.11 -20.61 -6.08
C ILE A 46 9.71 -22.06 -5.87
#